data_AF-A0A154MP98-F1
#
_entry.id   AF-A0A154MP98-F1
#
_cell.length_a   1.000
_cell.length_b   1.000
_cell.length_c   1.000
_cell.angle_alpha   90.00
_cell.angle_beta   90.00
_cell.angle_gamma   90.00
#
_symmetry.space_group_name_H-M   'P 1'
#
loop_
_entity.id
_entity.type
_entity.pdbx_description
1 polymer ?
#
loop_
_entity_poly.entity_id
_entity_poly.type
_entity_poly.pdbx_seq_one_letter_code
_entity_poly.pdbx_strand_id
1 'polypeptide(L)'
;MEHGSSAGQESHACITHAHLHLLPVDGDRVDDLLIGDGLAYEDLGSLGELARPPWPSSAYFLRVYRGECRVYRPTGEQKRQYLRSVVGAVLAIEDPEWDYAVVMRKEDLRETMRMVDYWPGKPDGALMTAGAEMSSGD
;
A
#
# COMPACT_ATOMS: atom_id res chain seq x y z
N MET A 1 6.44 0.67 2.44
CA MET A 1 6.31 2.10 2.05
C MET A 1 7.08 2.35 0.76
N GLU A 2 6.47 2.73 -0.36
CA GLU A 2 7.19 3.00 -1.62
C GLU A 2 7.57 4.49 -1.69
N HIS A 3 8.85 4.82 -1.77
CA HIS A 3 9.30 6.11 -2.28
C HIS A 3 10.31 5.86 -3.40
N GLY A 4 9.86 6.11 -4.63
CA GLY A 4 10.69 6.11 -5.83
C GLY A 4 10.62 7.49 -6.47
N SER A 5 11.61 8.34 -6.18
CA SER A 5 12.14 9.35 -7.12
C SER A 5 13.38 10.00 -6.51
N SER A 6 14.50 9.90 -7.21
CA SER A 6 15.68 10.74 -7.00
C SER A 6 15.63 11.92 -7.98
N ALA A 7 16.30 13.02 -7.63
CA ALA A 7 16.39 14.20 -8.49
C ALA A 7 17.06 13.83 -9.83
N GLY A 8 16.33 14.00 -10.95
CA GLY A 8 16.85 13.80 -12.31
C GLY A 8 16.01 12.91 -13.24
N GLN A 9 14.88 12.36 -12.81
CA GLN A 9 14.00 11.59 -13.69
C GLN A 9 12.90 12.49 -14.31
N GLU A 10 13.05 12.80 -15.61
CA GLU A 10 12.06 13.55 -16.37
C GLU A 10 10.74 12.78 -16.53
N SER A 11 9.64 13.48 -16.29
CA SER A 11 8.28 13.13 -16.73
C SER A 11 7.78 11.73 -16.37
N HIS A 12 7.52 11.51 -15.08
CA HIS A 12 6.56 10.50 -14.68
C HIS A 12 5.53 11.11 -13.75
N ALA A 13 4.25 10.75 -13.93
CA ALA A 13 3.16 11.02 -12.99
C ALA A 13 3.33 10.23 -11.67
N CYS A 14 4.57 10.11 -11.21
CA CYS A 14 5.01 9.43 -10.02
C CYS A 14 4.71 10.33 -8.82
N ILE A 15 3.60 10.01 -8.15
CA ILE A 15 3.40 10.12 -6.69
C ILE A 15 4.38 11.11 -6.02
N THR A 16 3.99 12.37 -5.96
CA THR A 16 4.68 13.46 -5.25
C THR A 16 4.45 13.42 -3.73
N HIS A 17 3.83 12.37 -3.20
CA HIS A 17 3.42 12.25 -1.80
C HIS A 17 3.83 10.88 -1.24
N ALA A 18 4.40 10.85 -0.04
CA ALA A 18 4.69 9.58 0.62
C ALA A 18 3.39 8.85 1.00
N HIS A 19 3.31 7.54 0.74
CA HIS A 19 2.17 6.71 1.16
C HIS A 19 2.55 5.85 2.37
N LEU A 20 1.72 5.92 3.42
CA LEU A 20 1.80 5.01 4.56
C LEU A 20 0.71 3.94 4.42
N HIS A 21 1.12 2.67 4.41
CA HIS A 21 0.22 1.53 4.41
C HIS A 21 0.24 0.88 5.79
N LEU A 22 -0.92 0.75 6.43
CA LEU A 22 -1.09 -0.07 7.63
C LEU A 22 -1.71 -1.39 7.21
N LEU A 23 -0.96 -2.47 7.38
CA LEU A 23 -1.33 -3.78 6.85
C LEU A 23 -1.17 -4.83 7.96
N PRO A 24 -2.11 -5.77 8.10
CA PRO A 24 -2.02 -6.87 9.06
C PRO A 24 -1.11 -7.99 8.52
N VAL A 25 0.16 -7.68 8.28
CA VAL A 25 1.17 -8.63 7.79
C VAL A 25 2.27 -8.84 8.82
N ASP A 26 2.91 -10.01 8.77
CA ASP A 26 4.07 -10.29 9.61
C ASP A 26 5.30 -9.52 9.10
N GLY A 27 5.76 -8.56 9.89
CA GLY A 27 6.90 -7.72 9.54
C GLY A 27 8.21 -8.50 9.40
N ASP A 28 8.38 -9.60 10.13
CA ASP A 28 9.60 -10.40 10.06
C ASP A 28 9.72 -11.06 8.66
N ARG A 29 8.60 -11.56 8.11
CA ARG A 29 8.56 -12.11 6.74
C ARG A 29 8.72 -11.05 5.65
N VAL A 30 8.28 -9.82 5.90
CA VAL A 30 8.53 -8.68 5.00
C VAL A 30 10.03 -8.40 4.97
N ASP A 31 10.68 -8.33 6.13
CA ASP A 31 12.12 -8.11 6.23
C ASP A 31 12.92 -9.17 5.49
N ASP A 32 12.58 -10.45 5.66
CA ASP A 32 13.25 -11.57 4.96
C ASP A 32 13.21 -11.42 3.44
N LEU A 33 12.07 -11.01 2.89
CA LEU A 33 11.91 -10.80 1.44
C LEU A 33 12.72 -9.60 0.96
N LEU A 34 12.68 -8.47 1.66
CA LEU A 34 13.44 -7.27 1.27
C LEU A 34 14.95 -7.52 1.34
N ILE A 35 15.41 -8.23 2.37
CA ILE A 35 16.83 -8.62 2.50
C ILE A 35 17.20 -9.64 1.43
N GLY A 36 16.32 -10.61 1.16
CA GLY A 36 16.51 -11.62 0.11
C GLY A 36 16.63 -11.01 -1.29
N ASP A 37 15.91 -9.91 -1.53
CA ASP A 37 15.98 -9.12 -2.77
C ASP A 37 17.22 -8.18 -2.81
N GLY A 38 18.11 -8.27 -1.81
CA GLY A 38 19.40 -7.57 -1.80
C GLY A 38 19.34 -6.12 -1.31
N LEU A 39 18.25 -5.68 -0.67
CA LEU A 39 18.16 -4.31 -0.17
C LEU A 39 18.98 -4.14 1.10
N ALA A 40 19.88 -3.16 1.09
CA ALA A 40 20.57 -2.71 2.30
C ALA A 40 19.58 -2.01 3.24
N TYR A 41 19.68 -2.28 4.54
CA TYR A 41 18.80 -1.68 5.54
C TYR A 41 19.57 -0.96 6.64
N GLU A 42 18.86 -0.09 7.34
CA GLU A 42 19.32 0.62 8.54
C GLU A 42 18.18 0.68 9.55
N ASP A 43 18.49 0.33 10.79
CA ASP A 43 17.57 0.47 11.92
C ASP A 43 17.60 1.91 12.42
N LEU A 44 16.41 2.48 12.64
CA LEU A 44 16.23 3.82 13.19
C LEU A 44 15.73 3.69 14.63
N GLY A 45 16.30 4.48 15.53
CA GLY A 45 15.82 4.57 16.91
C GLY A 45 14.44 5.21 17.01
N SER A 46 14.06 6.04 16.04
CA SER A 46 12.72 6.61 15.90
C SER A 46 12.43 7.09 14.48
N LEU A 47 11.16 7.31 14.16
CA LEU A 47 10.75 7.96 12.91
C LEU A 47 11.37 9.35 12.72
N GLY A 48 11.70 10.06 13.81
CA GLY A 48 12.30 11.39 13.76
C GLY A 48 13.68 11.42 13.11
N GLU A 49 14.37 10.28 13.03
CA GLU A 49 15.68 10.17 12.37
C GLU A 49 15.59 10.35 10.86
N LEU A 50 14.41 10.16 10.25
CA LEU A 50 14.17 10.44 8.83
C LEU A 50 14.35 11.92 8.47
N ALA A 51 14.37 12.83 9.45
CA ALA A 51 14.68 14.24 9.22
C ALA A 51 16.18 14.51 9.02
N ARG A 52 17.05 13.52 9.28
CA ARG A 52 18.52 13.67 9.22
C ARG A 52 19.07 13.09 7.91
N PRO A 53 20.16 13.67 7.37
CA PRO A 53 20.84 13.07 6.22
C PRO A 53 21.15 11.59 6.44
N PRO A 54 21.01 10.73 5.41
CA PRO A 54 20.70 11.07 4.02
C PRO A 54 19.19 11.08 3.67
N TRP A 55 18.31 10.78 4.63
CA TRP A 55 16.91 10.43 4.38
C TRP A 55 16.04 11.50 3.71
N PRO A 56 16.18 12.81 4.01
CA PRO A 56 15.40 13.85 3.35
C PRO A 56 15.55 13.90 1.82
N SER A 57 16.65 13.38 1.29
CA SER A 57 16.97 13.40 -0.14
C SER A 57 17.09 12.00 -0.75
N SER A 58 16.81 10.95 0.01
CA SER A 58 16.97 9.56 -0.42
C SER A 58 15.63 8.91 -0.70
N ALA A 59 15.62 8.02 -1.69
CA ALA A 59 14.55 7.04 -1.84
C ALA A 59 14.70 5.97 -0.74
N TYR A 60 13.61 5.58 -0.10
CA TYR A 60 13.63 4.53 0.92
C TYR A 60 12.29 3.79 1.00
N PHE A 61 12.35 2.57 1.52
CA PHE A 61 11.19 1.86 2.02
C PHE A 61 11.25 1.78 3.54
N LEU A 62 10.21 2.25 4.23
CA LEU A 62 10.08 2.15 5.68
C LEU A 62 9.23 0.95 6.10
N ARG A 63 9.69 0.29 7.16
CA ARG A 63 8.98 -0.72 7.95
C ARG A 63 8.88 -0.23 9.38
N VAL A 64 7.67 -0.30 9.95
CA VAL A 64 7.44 -0.13 11.39
C VAL A 64 6.69 -1.37 11.88
N TYR A 65 7.31 -2.13 12.78
CA TYR A 65 6.74 -3.37 13.30
C TYR A 65 7.22 -3.59 14.73
N ARG A 66 6.29 -3.93 15.64
CA ARG A 66 6.58 -4.15 17.08
C ARG A 66 7.39 -3.02 17.74
N GLY A 67 7.18 -1.78 17.32
CA GLY A 67 7.87 -0.60 17.86
C GLY A 67 9.26 -0.34 17.24
N GLU A 68 9.75 -1.24 16.40
CA GLU A 68 11.00 -1.05 15.66
C GLU A 68 10.76 -0.37 14.33
N CYS A 69 11.69 0.51 13.97
CA CYS A 69 11.66 1.30 12.75
C CYS A 69 12.88 0.94 11.91
N ARG A 70 12.66 0.50 10.66
CA ARG A 70 13.72 0.10 9.75
C ARG A 70 13.49 0.72 8.37
N VAL A 71 14.56 1.19 7.76
CA VAL A 71 14.56 1.70 6.38
C VAL A 71 15.39 0.82 5.48
N TYR A 72 14.93 0.67 4.24
CA TYR A 72 15.59 -0.08 3.19
C TYR A 72 15.91 0.85 2.02
N ARG A 73 17.12 0.75 1.49
CA ARG A 73 17.56 1.51 0.32
C ARG A 73 17.20 0.73 -0.95
N PRO A 74 16.36 1.26 -1.84
CA PRO A 74 16.08 0.61 -3.11
C PRO A 74 17.35 0.60 -3.98
N THR A 75 17.50 -0.45 -4.77
CA THR A 75 18.62 -0.61 -5.72
C THR A 75 18.25 -0.08 -7.11
N GLY A 76 16.96 0.14 -7.37
CA GLY A 76 16.44 0.50 -8.69
C GLY A 76 16.06 -0.71 -9.55
N GLU A 77 16.40 -1.93 -9.11
CA GLU A 77 15.99 -3.18 -9.76
C GLU A 77 14.58 -3.62 -9.34
N GLN A 78 14.01 -2.98 -8.32
CA GLN A 78 12.66 -3.28 -7.84
C GLN A 78 11.62 -2.93 -8.91
N LYS A 79 10.69 -3.86 -9.15
CA LYS A 79 9.56 -3.64 -10.07
C LYS A 79 8.62 -2.54 -9.57
N ARG A 80 7.78 -2.01 -10.46
CA ARG A 80 6.68 -1.10 -10.07
C ARG A 80 5.78 -1.77 -9.03
N GLN A 81 5.27 -0.99 -8.07
CA GLN A 81 4.41 -1.49 -6.99
C GLN A 81 5.10 -2.58 -6.14
N TYR A 82 6.43 -2.55 -6.05
CA TYR A 82 7.25 -3.58 -5.41
C TYR A 82 6.72 -4.03 -4.04
N LEU A 83 6.43 -3.08 -3.16
CA LEU A 83 5.98 -3.43 -1.81
C LEU A 83 4.61 -4.06 -1.75
N ARG A 84 3.73 -3.75 -2.71
CA ARG A 84 2.46 -4.49 -2.82
C ARG A 84 2.73 -5.94 -3.18
N SER A 85 3.69 -6.19 -4.06
CA SER A 85 4.08 -7.57 -4.40
C SER A 85 4.73 -8.32 -3.24
N VAL A 86 5.54 -7.65 -2.42
CA VAL A 86 6.10 -8.24 -1.19
C VAL A 86 4.97 -8.60 -0.22
N VAL A 87 4.06 -7.66 0.03
CA VAL A 87 2.88 -7.89 0.88
C VAL A 87 2.03 -9.03 0.33
N GLY A 88 1.80 -9.06 -0.98
CA GLY A 88 1.09 -10.16 -1.65
C GLY A 88 1.77 -11.51 -1.39
N ALA A 89 3.09 -11.59 -1.53
CA ALA A 89 3.85 -12.80 -1.24
C ALA A 89 3.75 -13.24 0.23
N VAL A 90 3.80 -12.30 1.19
CA VAL A 90 3.61 -12.62 2.63
C VAL A 90 2.21 -13.19 2.89
N LEU A 91 1.20 -12.66 2.22
CA LEU A 91 -0.20 -13.06 2.33
C LEU A 91 -0.58 -14.24 1.41
N ALA A 92 0.37 -14.80 0.65
CA ALA A 92 0.14 -15.83 -0.36
C ALA A 92 -0.93 -15.43 -1.41
N ILE A 93 -0.95 -14.15 -1.79
CA ILE A 93 -1.76 -13.61 -2.90
C ILE A 93 -0.91 -13.67 -4.18
N GLU A 94 -1.41 -14.37 -5.19
CA GLU A 94 -0.68 -14.62 -6.43
C GLU A 94 -0.59 -13.36 -7.31
N ASP A 95 0.36 -13.34 -8.25
CA ASP A 95 0.39 -12.33 -9.31
C ASP A 95 -0.68 -12.64 -10.37
N PRO A 96 -1.47 -11.65 -10.86
CA PRO A 96 -1.45 -10.21 -10.54
C PRO A 96 -2.48 -9.81 -9.46
N GLU A 97 -3.00 -10.74 -8.67
CA GLU A 97 -4.14 -10.55 -7.76
C GLU A 97 -3.90 -9.47 -6.69
N TRP A 98 -2.64 -9.27 -6.28
CA TRP A 98 -2.25 -8.23 -5.32
C TRP A 98 -2.22 -6.82 -5.92
N ASP A 99 -2.25 -6.68 -7.25
CA ASP A 99 -2.26 -5.37 -7.90
C ASP A 99 -3.69 -4.87 -8.11
N TYR A 100 -4.22 -4.17 -7.10
CA TYR A 100 -5.55 -3.56 -7.14
C TYR A 100 -5.76 -2.54 -8.29
N ALA A 101 -4.68 -2.02 -8.89
CA ALA A 101 -4.81 -1.15 -10.06
C ALA A 101 -5.07 -1.94 -11.35
N VAL A 102 -4.62 -3.19 -11.39
CA VAL A 102 -4.82 -4.12 -12.52
C VAL A 102 -6.05 -5.00 -12.30
N VAL A 103 -6.31 -5.41 -11.06
CA VAL A 103 -7.38 -6.35 -10.70
C VAL A 103 -8.47 -5.61 -9.91
N MET A 104 -9.49 -5.15 -10.63
CA MET A 104 -10.70 -4.56 -10.04
C MET A 104 -11.62 -5.66 -9.48
N ARG A 105 -11.38 -6.09 -8.24
CA ARG A 105 -12.26 -7.03 -7.52
C ARG A 105 -13.40 -6.27 -6.84
N LYS A 106 -14.35 -5.80 -7.64
CA LYS A 106 -15.47 -5.00 -7.14
C LYS A 106 -16.28 -5.76 -6.09
N GLU A 107 -16.35 -7.08 -6.21
CA GLU A 107 -17.05 -7.99 -5.31
C GLU A 107 -16.35 -8.06 -3.94
N ASP A 108 -15.04 -8.28 -3.91
CA ASP A 108 -14.24 -8.32 -2.67
C ASP A 108 -14.21 -6.96 -1.97
N LEU A 109 -14.11 -5.86 -2.74
CA LEU A 109 -14.24 -4.51 -2.18
C LEU A 109 -15.60 -4.31 -1.53
N ARG A 110 -16.68 -4.69 -2.22
CA ARG A 110 -18.05 -4.58 -1.67
C ARG A 110 -18.22 -5.44 -0.42
N GLU A 111 -17.66 -6.64 -0.41
CA GLU A 111 -17.74 -7.54 0.74
C GLU A 111 -16.95 -7.01 1.94
N THR A 112 -15.73 -6.53 1.71
CA THR A 112 -14.92 -5.86 2.74
C THR A 112 -15.66 -4.66 3.32
N MET A 113 -16.31 -3.84 2.47
CA MET A 113 -17.13 -2.72 2.92
C MET A 113 -18.37 -3.14 3.72
N ARG A 114 -18.90 -4.36 3.52
CA ARG A 114 -20.02 -4.90 4.32
C ARG A 114 -19.57 -5.43 5.67
N MET A 115 -18.35 -5.95 5.77
CA MET A 115 -17.80 -6.52 6.99
C MET A 115 -17.46 -5.49 8.06
N VAL A 116 -17.40 -4.19 7.72
CA VAL A 116 -17.09 -3.15 8.69
C VAL A 116 -18.38 -2.60 9.29
N ASP A 117 -18.53 -2.81 10.59
CA ASP A 117 -19.73 -2.46 11.37
C ASP A 117 -20.07 -0.96 11.33
N TYR A 118 -19.08 -0.09 11.09
CA TYR A 118 -19.28 1.35 11.03
C TYR A 118 -18.38 2.04 10.00
N TRP A 119 -19.00 2.79 9.08
CA TRP A 119 -18.31 3.72 8.19
C TRP A 119 -18.80 5.14 8.49
N PRO A 120 -17.96 6.08 8.93
CA PRO A 120 -18.37 7.47 9.07
C PRO A 120 -18.71 8.01 7.68
N GLY A 121 -20.01 8.25 7.43
CA GLY A 121 -20.52 8.70 6.13
C GLY A 121 -21.30 7.66 5.33
N LYS A 122 -21.70 6.51 5.92
CA LYS A 122 -22.74 5.66 5.32
C LYS A 122 -23.98 6.54 5.10
N PRO A 123 -24.44 6.78 3.86
CA PRO A 123 -25.72 7.42 3.67
C PRO A 123 -26.73 6.47 4.30
N ASP A 124 -27.51 6.96 5.26
CA ASP A 124 -28.64 6.19 5.78
C ASP A 124 -29.43 5.65 4.59
N GLY A 125 -29.82 4.36 4.67
CA GLY A 125 -30.41 3.57 3.59
C GLY A 125 -31.73 4.08 3.01
N ALA A 126 -32.09 5.35 3.23
CA ALA A 126 -33.26 6.02 2.69
C ALA A 126 -33.13 6.41 1.19
N LEU A 127 -31.97 6.26 0.57
CA LEU A 127 -31.76 6.62 -0.86
C LEU A 127 -31.93 5.46 -1.87
N MET A 128 -32.22 4.24 -1.42
CA MET A 128 -32.39 3.08 -2.31
C MET A 128 -33.85 2.84 -2.79
N THR A 129 -34.81 3.70 -2.44
CA THR A 129 -36.22 3.59 -2.90
C THR A 129 -36.60 4.65 -3.94
N ALA A 130 -35.72 4.98 -4.88
CA ALA A 130 -36.05 5.89 -5.99
C ALA A 130 -35.86 5.27 -7.40
N GLY A 131 -35.65 3.96 -7.51
CA GLY A 131 -35.39 3.30 -8.80
C GLY A 131 -36.30 2.12 -9.15
N ALA A 132 -37.28 1.79 -8.32
CA ALA A 132 -38.03 0.53 -8.44
C ALA A 132 -39.54 0.73 -8.60
N GLU A 133 -39.99 1.74 -9.34
CA GLU A 133 -41.34 1.72 -9.93
C GLU A 133 -41.28 2.43 -11.29
N MET A 134 -41.22 1.65 -12.37
CA MET A 134 -41.93 1.87 -13.64
C MET A 134 -41.64 0.68 -14.56
N SER A 135 -42.34 -0.42 -14.29
CA SER A 135 -42.65 -1.45 -15.29
C SER A 135 -44.09 -1.91 -15.08
N SER A 136 -44.98 -1.53 -16.01
CA SER A 136 -46.05 -2.35 -16.63
C SER A 136 -47.34 -1.58 -16.96
N GLY A 137 -47.85 -1.81 -18.20
CA GLY A 137 -49.21 -1.54 -18.71
C GLY A 137 -49.35 -0.22 -19.48
N ASP A 138 -49.76 -0.16 -20.76
CA ASP A 138 -50.33 -1.11 -21.73
C ASP A 138 -49.76 -0.84 -23.14
#